data_AF-A0A1Y2G752-F1
#
_entry.id   AF-A0A1Y2G752-F1
#
_cell.length_a   1.000
_cell.length_b   1.000
_cell.length_c   1.000
_cell.angle_alpha   90.00
_cell.angle_beta   90.00
_cell.angle_gamma   90.00
#
_symmetry.space_group_name_H-M   'P 1'
#
loop_
_entity.id
_entity.type
_entity.pdbx_description
1 polymer ?
#
loop_
_entity_poly.entity_id
_entity_poly.type
_entity_poly.pdbx_seq_one_letter_code
_entity_poly.pdbx_strand_id
1 'polypeptide(L)'
;MFTEEQVNTALLELKDPDVASWELFTEASNFKVFRRTVAKSALKEYKVLGTYPDLPVRYLLRAYTDLEHRKSWDKNMANWKQLDANRLHFTSKFPWPLSPRDYVYELGIQEYGNGVVCINGKSVEDPAMPEKPGTVRVDEYRQDVVIQPTEDGRGCRIWFAYFDNPKGNIPSSIVNWAAKSGVPSFLNALRNAGHSLMKQDAETGRSEKTQPLSALETPSIGVDC
;
A
#
# COMPACT_ATOMS: atom_id res chain seq x y z
N MET A 1 -9.19 4.92 11.62
CA MET A 1 -8.88 6.34 11.35
C MET A 1 -7.63 6.68 12.14
N PHE A 2 -6.65 7.30 11.48
CA PHE A 2 -5.46 7.86 12.12
C PHE A 2 -5.86 8.92 13.15
N THR A 3 -5.14 8.96 14.27
CA THR A 3 -5.15 10.10 15.17
C THR A 3 -4.16 11.16 14.67
N GLU A 4 -4.38 12.42 15.07
CA GLU A 4 -3.47 13.52 14.76
C GLU A 4 -2.03 13.24 15.23
N GLU A 5 -1.88 12.63 16.41
CA GLU A 5 -0.60 12.22 16.97
C GLU A 5 0.12 11.19 16.07
N GLN A 6 -0.61 10.20 15.54
CA GLN A 6 -0.04 9.20 14.65
C GLN A 6 0.45 9.83 13.33
N VAL A 7 -0.34 10.76 12.75
CA VAL A 7 0.07 11.47 11.54
C VAL A 7 1.32 12.31 11.80
N ASN A 8 1.32 13.10 12.88
CA ASN A 8 2.46 13.95 13.24
C ASN A 8 3.73 13.12 13.50
N THR A 9 3.60 11.96 14.15
CA THR A 9 4.72 11.03 14.37
C THR A 9 5.29 10.52 13.03
N ALA A 10 4.43 10.07 12.11
CA ALA A 10 4.88 9.63 10.78
C ALA A 10 5.56 10.76 9.99
N LEU A 11 5.04 11.99 10.07
CA LEU A 11 5.63 13.17 9.43
C LEU A 11 7.00 13.55 10.03
N LEU A 12 7.19 13.35 11.34
CA LEU A 12 8.51 13.51 11.98
C LEU A 12 9.47 12.43 11.50
N GLU A 13 9.04 11.16 11.47
CA GLU A 13 9.86 10.06 10.98
C GLU A 13 10.25 10.18 9.50
N LEU A 14 9.44 10.86 8.67
CA LEU A 14 9.84 11.19 7.30
C LEU A 14 11.07 12.10 7.25
N LYS A 15 11.23 12.99 8.24
CA LYS A 15 12.33 13.97 8.33
C LYS A 15 13.53 13.39 9.06
N ASP A 16 13.29 12.77 10.21
CA ASP A 16 14.30 12.16 11.07
C ASP A 16 13.84 10.76 11.48
N PRO A 17 14.22 9.72 10.70
CA PRO A 17 13.76 8.36 10.94
C PRO A 17 14.23 7.76 12.28
N ASP A 18 13.31 7.43 13.18
CA ASP A 18 13.62 6.54 14.31
C ASP A 18 13.69 5.08 13.82
N VAL A 19 14.93 4.63 13.65
CA VAL A 19 15.26 3.28 13.17
C VAL A 19 16.17 2.52 14.15
N ALA A 20 16.33 2.99 15.39
CA ALA A 20 17.26 2.38 16.35
C ALA A 20 16.94 0.91 16.66
N SER A 21 15.64 0.56 16.72
CA SER A 21 15.17 -0.81 16.91
C SER A 21 14.96 -1.60 15.62
N TRP A 22 15.43 -1.09 14.48
CA TRP A 22 15.09 -1.61 13.15
C TRP A 22 16.34 -2.05 12.39
N GLU A 23 16.25 -3.19 11.69
CA GLU A 23 17.27 -3.63 10.72
C GLU A 23 16.92 -3.10 9.32
N LEU A 24 17.91 -2.54 8.61
CA LEU A 24 17.74 -2.22 7.19
C LEU A 24 17.58 -3.54 6.40
N PHE A 25 16.41 -3.73 5.80
CA PHE A 25 16.09 -4.93 5.03
C PHE A 25 16.55 -4.81 3.57
N THR A 26 16.22 -3.70 2.91
CA THR A 26 16.66 -3.41 1.55
C THR A 26 16.57 -1.91 1.26
N GLU A 27 17.31 -1.46 0.27
CA GLU A 27 17.26 -0.11 -0.28
C GLU A 27 16.99 -0.20 -1.79
N ALA A 28 16.06 0.61 -2.28
CA ALA A 28 15.62 0.61 -3.66
C ALA A 28 15.33 2.03 -4.13
N SER A 29 16.15 2.54 -5.06
CA SER A 29 16.03 3.92 -5.57
C SER A 29 16.09 4.94 -4.42
N ASN A 30 14.99 5.63 -4.12
CA ASN A 30 14.88 6.62 -3.06
C ASN A 30 14.09 6.08 -1.84
N PHE A 31 14.06 4.76 -1.66
CA PHE A 31 13.32 4.08 -0.60
C PHE A 31 14.24 3.22 0.24
N LYS A 32 14.04 3.27 1.55
CA LYS A 32 14.62 2.36 2.53
C LYS A 32 13.50 1.55 3.16
N VAL A 33 13.66 0.23 3.14
CA VAL A 33 12.78 -0.70 3.83
C VAL A 33 13.52 -1.22 5.05
N PHE A 34 12.94 -0.98 6.20
CA PHE A 34 13.38 -1.51 7.47
C PHE A 34 12.43 -2.61 7.90
N ARG A 35 12.93 -3.54 8.71
CA ARG A 35 12.09 -4.54 9.38
C ARG A 35 12.54 -4.73 10.82
N ARG A 36 11.68 -5.28 11.66
CA ARG A 36 12.06 -5.78 12.99
C ARG A 36 11.22 -6.99 13.36
N THR A 37 11.74 -7.81 14.26
CA THR A 37 10.99 -8.96 14.80
C THR A 37 9.94 -8.46 15.78
N VAL A 38 8.71 -8.94 15.62
CA VAL A 38 7.63 -8.64 16.56
C VAL A 38 7.91 -9.35 17.89
N ALA A 39 7.74 -8.64 19.00
CA ALA A 39 8.05 -9.16 20.32
C ALA A 39 7.34 -10.51 20.57
N LYS A 40 8.09 -11.49 21.07
CA LYS A 40 7.60 -12.85 21.38
C LYS A 40 7.06 -13.63 20.18
N SER A 41 7.44 -13.30 18.94
CA SER A 41 7.12 -14.11 17.77
C SER A 41 8.28 -14.18 16.76
N ALA A 42 8.13 -14.99 15.71
CA ALA A 42 9.04 -15.02 14.56
C ALA A 42 8.60 -14.08 13.42
N LEU A 43 7.48 -13.37 13.59
CA LEU A 43 6.92 -12.49 12.58
C LEU A 43 7.74 -11.21 12.46
N LYS A 44 7.63 -10.57 11.30
CA LYS A 44 8.29 -9.31 10.99
C LYS A 44 7.25 -8.22 10.77
N GLU A 45 7.53 -7.04 11.28
CA GLU A 45 6.89 -5.81 10.82
C GLU A 45 7.90 -4.95 10.06
N TYR A 46 7.38 -4.12 9.17
CA TYR A 46 8.16 -3.37 8.20
C TYR A 46 7.84 -1.88 8.30
N LYS A 47 8.86 -1.05 8.06
CA LYS A 47 8.76 0.40 7.92
C LYS A 47 9.42 0.78 6.61
N VAL A 48 8.70 1.45 5.72
CA VAL A 48 9.20 1.94 4.45
C VAL A 48 9.19 3.46 4.48
N LEU A 49 10.35 4.05 4.17
CA LEU A 49 10.53 5.48 4.08
C LEU A 49 11.11 5.78 2.71
N GLY A 50 10.48 6.68 1.95
CA GLY A 50 11.05 7.07 0.67
C GLY A 50 10.35 8.20 -0.03
N THR A 51 10.83 8.54 -1.22
CA THR A 51 10.36 9.70 -1.98
C THR A 51 10.27 9.38 -3.46
N TYR A 52 9.14 9.72 -4.07
CA TYR A 52 9.03 9.88 -5.52
C TYR A 52 9.12 11.38 -5.84
N PRO A 53 10.23 11.86 -6.44
CA PRO A 53 10.48 13.30 -6.61
C PRO A 53 9.58 13.95 -7.69
N ASP A 54 8.89 13.14 -8.47
CA ASP A 54 8.18 13.56 -9.68
C ASP A 54 6.80 12.91 -9.83
N LEU A 55 6.27 12.33 -8.75
CA LEU A 55 4.93 11.76 -8.73
C LEU A 55 4.08 12.48 -7.68
N PRO A 56 3.15 13.36 -8.07
CA PRO A 56 2.24 14.04 -7.15
C PRO A 56 1.36 13.07 -6.37
N VAL A 57 1.00 13.46 -5.14
CA VAL A 57 0.19 12.64 -4.19
C VAL A 57 -1.04 12.04 -4.84
N ARG A 58 -1.79 12.81 -5.65
CA ARG A 58 -3.03 12.36 -6.28
C ARG A 58 -2.86 11.12 -7.18
N TYR A 59 -1.75 11.05 -7.92
CA TYR A 59 -1.52 9.96 -8.86
C TYR A 59 -0.93 8.73 -8.16
N LEU A 60 -0.11 8.94 -7.13
CA LEU A 60 0.30 7.84 -6.26
C LEU A 60 -0.92 7.22 -5.57
N LEU A 61 -1.79 8.06 -5.00
CA LEU A 61 -3.01 7.62 -4.33
C LEU A 61 -3.90 6.82 -5.29
N ARG A 62 -4.21 7.36 -6.47
CA ARG A 62 -4.96 6.62 -7.52
C ARG A 62 -4.29 5.31 -7.91
N ALA A 63 -2.99 5.32 -8.17
CA ALA A 63 -2.27 4.09 -8.53
C ALA A 63 -2.33 3.02 -7.41
N TYR A 64 -2.42 3.45 -6.15
CA TYR A 64 -2.49 2.59 -4.99
C TYR A 64 -3.91 2.06 -4.70
N THR A 65 -4.94 2.89 -4.87
CA THR A 65 -6.33 2.61 -4.42
C THR A 65 -7.29 2.23 -5.54
N ASP A 66 -7.04 2.62 -6.79
CA ASP A 66 -7.84 2.19 -7.93
C ASP A 66 -7.45 0.74 -8.29
N LEU A 67 -8.25 -0.22 -7.81
CA LEU A 67 -7.96 -1.65 -7.96
C LEU A 67 -8.20 -2.16 -9.40
N GLU A 68 -9.05 -1.50 -10.19
CA GLU A 68 -9.16 -1.84 -11.61
C GLU A 68 -7.92 -1.41 -12.37
N HIS A 69 -7.45 -0.19 -12.14
CA HIS A 69 -6.17 0.25 -12.69
C HIS A 69 -5.02 -0.62 -12.19
N ARG A 70 -5.02 -0.97 -10.89
CA ARG A 70 -3.97 -1.80 -10.28
C ARG A 70 -3.81 -3.15 -10.96
N LYS A 71 -4.91 -3.77 -11.41
CA LYS A 71 -4.89 -5.03 -12.15
C LYS A 71 -4.10 -4.95 -13.46
N SER A 72 -3.97 -3.77 -14.05
CA SER A 72 -3.20 -3.57 -15.30
C SER A 72 -1.69 -3.62 -15.10
N TRP A 73 -1.18 -3.35 -13.89
CA TRP A 73 0.26 -3.18 -13.64
C TRP A 73 0.83 -4.04 -12.52
N ASP A 74 0.05 -4.39 -11.49
CA ASP A 74 0.50 -5.21 -10.36
C ASP A 74 0.44 -6.70 -10.73
N LYS A 75 1.58 -7.26 -11.15
CA LYS A 75 1.70 -8.67 -11.55
C LYS A 75 1.35 -9.66 -10.42
N ASN A 76 1.46 -9.23 -9.17
CA ASN A 76 1.15 -10.04 -7.99
C ASN A 76 -0.32 -9.95 -7.60
N MET A 77 -1.08 -9.00 -8.13
CA MET A 77 -2.53 -8.96 -7.95
C MET A 77 -3.16 -10.10 -8.77
N ALA A 78 -3.76 -11.07 -8.08
CA ALA A 78 -4.45 -12.18 -8.72
C ALA A 78 -5.93 -11.85 -8.95
N ASN A 79 -6.60 -11.36 -7.92
CA ASN A 79 -8.00 -11.00 -7.97
C ASN A 79 -8.35 -9.98 -6.88
N TRP A 80 -9.50 -9.32 -7.03
CA TRP A 80 -10.07 -8.47 -6.01
C TRP A 80 -11.60 -8.48 -6.11
N LYS A 81 -12.27 -8.15 -5.01
CA LYS A 81 -13.71 -7.96 -4.96
C LYS A 81 -14.06 -6.92 -3.89
N GLN A 82 -14.80 -5.90 -4.27
CA GLN A 82 -15.40 -4.99 -3.30
C GLN A 82 -16.52 -5.71 -2.53
N LEU A 83 -16.54 -5.54 -1.20
CA LEU A 83 -17.56 -6.11 -0.33
C LEU A 83 -18.57 -5.03 0.07
N ASP A 84 -18.07 -3.85 0.47
CA ASP A 84 -18.86 -2.64 0.69
C ASP A 84 -17.99 -1.39 0.46
N ALA A 85 -18.43 -0.23 0.99
CA ALA A 85 -17.74 1.05 0.81
C ALA A 85 -16.26 1.00 1.24
N ASN A 86 -15.95 0.35 2.37
CA ASN A 86 -14.60 0.36 2.94
C ASN A 86 -13.97 -1.03 3.04
N ARG A 87 -14.74 -2.12 2.85
CA ARG A 87 -14.24 -3.49 2.93
C ARG A 87 -14.04 -4.11 1.56
N LEU A 88 -12.94 -4.82 1.40
CA LEU A 88 -12.62 -5.53 0.17
C LEU A 88 -11.92 -6.87 0.42
N HIS A 89 -12.08 -7.77 -0.54
CA HIS A 89 -11.33 -9.01 -0.66
C HIS A 89 -10.23 -8.83 -1.71
N PHE A 90 -9.00 -9.24 -1.38
CA PHE A 90 -7.84 -9.14 -2.26
C PHE A 90 -7.08 -10.45 -2.27
N THR A 91 -6.71 -10.94 -3.46
CA THR A 91 -5.86 -12.12 -3.60
C THR A 91 -4.53 -11.74 -4.23
N SER A 92 -3.44 -12.09 -3.56
CA SER A 92 -2.07 -11.87 -3.99
C SER A 92 -1.37 -13.18 -4.34
N LYS A 93 -0.70 -13.22 -5.50
CA LYS A 93 0.19 -14.31 -5.87
C LYS A 93 1.43 -14.26 -4.98
N PHE A 94 1.85 -15.42 -4.51
CA PHE A 94 3.12 -15.58 -3.82
C PHE A 94 4.10 -16.37 -4.72
N PRO A 95 5.42 -16.16 -4.57
CA PRO A 95 6.40 -16.93 -5.32
C PRO A 95 6.26 -18.43 -5.06
N TRP A 96 6.23 -19.23 -6.14
CA TRP A 96 6.18 -20.68 -6.05
C TRP A 96 7.35 -21.22 -5.20
N PRO A 97 7.14 -22.19 -4.28
CA PRO A 97 5.97 -23.06 -4.13
C PRO A 97 4.90 -22.57 -3.15
N LEU A 98 4.93 -21.31 -2.72
CA LEU A 98 3.96 -20.80 -1.77
C LEU A 98 2.58 -20.58 -2.44
N SER A 99 1.52 -21.06 -1.78
CA SER A 99 0.14 -20.78 -2.20
C SER A 99 -0.15 -19.28 -2.21
N PRO A 100 -1.03 -18.77 -3.09
CA PRO A 100 -1.49 -17.39 -3.01
C PRO A 100 -2.09 -17.06 -1.65
N ARG A 101 -2.01 -15.78 -1.25
CA ARG A 101 -2.64 -15.27 -0.04
C ARG A 101 -3.92 -14.52 -0.41
N ASP A 102 -4.93 -14.63 0.43
CA ASP A 102 -6.11 -13.77 0.35
C ASP A 102 -6.33 -13.00 1.64
N TYR A 103 -6.88 -11.79 1.49
CA TYR A 103 -7.10 -10.84 2.57
C TYR A 103 -8.57 -10.39 2.50
N VAL A 104 -9.19 -10.26 3.65
CA VAL A 104 -10.45 -9.52 3.83
C VAL A 104 -10.12 -8.38 4.78
N TYR A 105 -10.19 -7.15 4.32
CA TYR A 105 -9.75 -6.00 5.11
C TYR A 105 -10.62 -4.78 4.86
N GLU A 106 -10.65 -3.90 5.86
CA GLU A 106 -11.16 -2.54 5.69
C GLU A 106 -10.02 -1.59 5.34
N LEU A 107 -10.29 -0.62 4.48
CA LEU A 107 -9.37 0.44 4.07
C LEU A 107 -10.03 1.79 4.31
N GLY A 108 -9.37 2.67 5.05
CA GLY A 108 -9.79 4.05 5.28
C GLY A 108 -8.79 5.02 4.66
N ILE A 109 -9.30 6.07 3.99
CA ILE A 109 -8.50 7.15 3.41
C ILE A 109 -8.90 8.46 4.07
N GLN A 110 -7.94 9.25 4.48
CA GLN A 110 -8.16 10.53 5.17
C GLN A 110 -7.24 11.60 4.60
N GLU A 111 -7.80 12.77 4.30
CA GLU A 111 -6.99 13.96 4.04
C GLU A 111 -6.60 14.62 5.36
N TYR A 112 -5.37 15.13 5.40
CA TYR A 112 -4.82 15.92 6.48
C TYR A 112 -4.26 17.23 5.91
N GLY A 113 -4.00 18.21 6.78
CA GLY A 113 -3.56 19.54 6.37
C GLY A 113 -2.36 19.52 5.41
N ASN A 114 -2.28 20.54 4.55
CA ASN A 114 -1.20 20.72 3.56
C ASN A 114 -1.09 19.61 2.51
N GLY A 115 -2.21 18.99 2.12
CA GLY A 115 -2.25 17.97 1.06
C GLY A 115 -1.68 16.61 1.47
N VAL A 116 -1.50 16.38 2.78
CA VAL A 116 -1.10 15.08 3.31
C VAL A 116 -2.28 14.13 3.21
N VAL A 117 -2.04 12.89 2.78
CA VAL A 117 -3.06 11.83 2.75
C VAL A 117 -2.59 10.66 3.59
N CYS A 118 -3.53 10.10 4.36
CA CYS A 118 -3.29 8.96 5.21
C CYS A 118 -4.19 7.79 4.80
N ILE A 119 -3.65 6.57 4.80
CA ILE A 119 -4.38 5.35 4.44
C ILE A 119 -4.17 4.31 5.55
N ASN A 120 -5.24 3.85 6.18
CA ASN A 120 -5.19 2.74 7.15
C ASN A 120 -5.82 1.51 6.52
N GLY A 121 -5.22 0.34 6.73
CA GLY A 121 -5.84 -0.94 6.42
C GLY A 121 -5.71 -1.91 7.58
N LYS A 122 -6.73 -2.73 7.81
CA LYS A 122 -6.62 -3.86 8.74
C LYS A 122 -7.54 -5.00 8.36
N SER A 123 -7.14 -6.22 8.67
CA SER A 123 -8.00 -7.39 8.48
C SER A 123 -9.30 -7.27 9.26
N VAL A 124 -10.37 -7.77 8.65
CA VAL A 124 -11.69 -7.89 9.26
C VAL A 124 -12.28 -9.26 8.92
N GLU A 125 -13.09 -9.79 9.82
CA GLU A 125 -13.87 -10.99 9.54
C GLU A 125 -15.10 -10.63 8.70
N ASP A 126 -15.42 -11.50 7.73
CA ASP A 126 -16.65 -11.39 6.96
C ASP A 126 -17.23 -12.80 6.73
N PRO A 127 -18.39 -13.13 7.32
CA PRO A 127 -19.01 -14.45 7.17
C PRO A 127 -19.36 -14.82 5.72
N ALA A 128 -19.55 -13.83 4.83
CA ALA A 128 -19.81 -14.05 3.40
C ALA A 128 -18.52 -14.29 2.60
N MET A 129 -17.34 -14.16 3.22
CA MET A 129 -16.03 -14.44 2.62
C MET A 129 -15.24 -15.49 3.42
N PRO A 130 -15.76 -16.74 3.52
CA PRO A 130 -15.05 -17.82 4.19
C PRO A 130 -13.72 -18.14 3.50
N GLU A 131 -12.82 -18.80 4.23
CA GLU A 131 -11.57 -19.31 3.67
C GLU A 131 -11.84 -20.32 2.55
N LYS A 132 -10.98 -20.34 1.53
CA LYS A 132 -11.15 -21.17 0.33
C LYS A 132 -9.93 -22.08 0.15
N PRO A 133 -10.12 -23.33 -0.30
CA PRO A 133 -9.02 -24.19 -0.71
C PRO A 133 -8.16 -23.52 -1.79
N GLY A 134 -6.84 -23.72 -1.72
CA GLY A 134 -5.89 -23.19 -2.71
C GLY A 134 -5.36 -21.79 -2.40
N THR A 135 -5.91 -21.07 -1.42
CA THR A 135 -5.39 -19.81 -0.89
C THR A 135 -5.16 -19.91 0.61
N VAL A 136 -4.25 -19.08 1.14
CA VAL A 136 -4.01 -18.93 2.57
C VAL A 136 -4.57 -17.60 3.03
N ARG A 137 -5.57 -17.62 3.92
CA ARG A 137 -6.17 -16.41 4.49
C ARG A 137 -5.22 -15.73 5.47
N VAL A 138 -4.92 -14.46 5.21
CA VAL A 138 -4.23 -13.56 6.14
C VAL A 138 -5.28 -12.81 6.95
N ASP A 139 -5.46 -13.23 8.19
CA ASP A 139 -6.42 -12.68 9.17
C ASP A 139 -5.78 -11.70 10.16
N GLU A 140 -4.45 -11.72 10.29
CA GLU A 140 -3.69 -10.68 11.00
C GLU A 140 -2.94 -9.83 9.98
N TYR A 141 -3.54 -8.72 9.55
CA TYR A 141 -2.87 -7.72 8.72
C TYR A 141 -3.24 -6.31 9.21
N ARG A 142 -2.25 -5.43 9.17
CA ARG A 142 -2.43 -3.99 9.37
C ARG A 142 -1.43 -3.20 8.54
N GLN A 143 -1.86 -2.03 8.11
CA GLN A 143 -1.05 -1.14 7.31
C GLN A 143 -1.41 0.32 7.62
N ASP A 144 -0.40 1.17 7.63
CA ASP A 144 -0.54 2.60 7.85
C ASP A 144 0.37 3.33 6.87
N VAL A 145 -0.21 4.12 5.96
CA VAL A 145 0.50 4.90 4.95
C VAL A 145 0.26 6.38 5.20
N VAL A 146 1.31 7.18 5.19
CA VAL A 146 1.25 8.65 5.17
C VAL A 146 2.00 9.14 3.94
N ILE A 147 1.30 9.90 3.09
CA ILE A 147 1.81 10.46 1.85
C ILE A 147 1.83 11.98 1.99
N GLN A 148 3.02 12.57 1.97
CA GLN A 148 3.22 14.01 2.09
C GLN A 148 3.71 14.59 0.75
N PRO A 149 3.15 15.70 0.24
CA PRO A 149 3.71 16.40 -0.91
C PRO A 149 5.16 16.84 -0.67
N THR A 150 6.00 16.84 -1.70
CA THR A 150 7.29 17.55 -1.63
C THR A 150 7.06 19.06 -1.58
N GLU A 151 8.04 19.82 -1.09
CA GLU A 151 7.93 21.29 -0.95
C GLU A 151 7.67 21.98 -2.30
N ASP A 152 8.21 21.44 -3.40
CA ASP A 152 7.98 21.94 -4.76
C ASP A 152 6.67 21.42 -5.39
N GLY A 153 5.90 20.58 -4.68
CA GLY A 153 4.64 20.01 -5.11
C GLY A 153 4.73 19.00 -6.26
N ARG A 154 5.92 18.71 -6.79
CA ARG A 154 6.09 17.82 -7.96
C ARG A 154 6.08 16.33 -7.59
N GLY A 155 6.33 16.02 -6.33
CA GLY A 155 6.51 14.66 -5.84
C GLY A 155 5.80 14.40 -4.53
N CYS A 156 6.10 13.25 -3.94
CA CYS A 156 5.62 12.88 -2.61
C CYS A 156 6.64 12.05 -1.83
N ARG A 157 6.58 12.21 -0.50
CA ARG A 157 7.30 11.43 0.51
C ARG A 157 6.32 10.43 1.12
N ILE A 158 6.78 9.21 1.35
CA ILE A 158 5.95 8.10 1.81
C ILE A 158 6.54 7.53 3.09
N TRP A 159 5.71 7.48 4.11
CA TRP A 159 5.92 6.70 5.32
C TRP A 159 4.93 5.55 5.28
N PHE A 160 5.40 4.33 5.50
CA PHE A 160 4.55 3.15 5.41
C PHE A 160 4.95 2.12 6.45
N ALA A 161 4.07 1.88 7.44
CA ALA A 161 4.18 0.76 8.35
C ALA A 161 3.30 -0.40 7.86
N TYR A 162 3.86 -1.60 7.87
CA TYR A 162 3.19 -2.81 7.39
C TYR A 162 3.46 -3.97 8.33
N PHE A 163 2.42 -4.74 8.63
CA PHE A 163 2.53 -6.02 9.29
C PHE A 163 1.49 -6.98 8.73
N ASP A 164 1.90 -8.22 8.50
CA ASP A 164 0.99 -9.33 8.33
C ASP A 164 1.53 -10.62 8.98
N ASN A 165 0.62 -11.55 9.29
CA ASN A 165 0.95 -12.94 9.51
C ASN A 165 0.67 -13.71 8.21
N PRO A 166 1.70 -14.01 7.39
CA PRO A 166 1.50 -14.66 6.09
C PRO A 166 1.09 -16.13 6.19
N LYS A 167 0.98 -16.66 7.44
CA LYS A 167 0.75 -18.04 7.85
C LYS A 167 1.70 -19.04 7.18
N GLY A 168 2.50 -19.70 8.01
CA GLY A 168 3.53 -20.65 7.58
C GLY A 168 4.91 -20.02 7.41
N ASN A 169 5.90 -20.87 7.14
CA ASN A 169 7.30 -20.47 7.06
C ASN A 169 7.63 -19.93 5.67
N ILE A 170 8.17 -18.72 5.60
CA ILE A 170 8.66 -18.12 4.36
C ILE A 170 10.14 -18.49 4.18
N PRO A 171 10.52 -19.25 3.13
CA PRO A 171 11.90 -19.58 2.84
C PRO A 171 12.81 -18.36 2.71
N SER A 172 14.03 -18.46 3.21
CA SER A 172 15.04 -17.38 3.11
C SER A 172 15.34 -16.98 1.67
N SER A 173 15.25 -17.91 0.71
CA SER A 173 15.38 -17.62 -0.72
C SER A 173 14.31 -16.64 -1.22
N ILE A 174 13.06 -16.78 -0.75
CA ILE A 174 11.95 -15.89 -1.11
C ILE A 174 12.14 -14.52 -0.46
N VAL A 175 12.57 -14.49 0.80
CA VAL A 175 12.92 -13.23 1.50
C VAL A 175 14.05 -12.49 0.76
N ASN A 176 15.09 -13.21 0.34
CA ASN A 176 16.21 -12.65 -0.42
C ASN A 176 15.78 -12.14 -1.81
N TRP A 177 14.91 -12.89 -2.50
CA TRP A 177 14.33 -12.45 -3.77
C TRP A 177 13.48 -11.18 -3.59
N ALA A 178 12.68 -11.10 -2.52
CA ALA A 178 11.87 -9.93 -2.22
C ALA A 178 12.76 -8.69 -2.01
N ALA A 179 13.84 -8.82 -1.24
CA ALA A 179 14.80 -7.73 -1.02
C ALA A 179 15.48 -7.26 -2.30
N LYS A 180 15.93 -8.19 -3.16
CA LYS A 180 16.74 -7.89 -4.35
C LYS A 180 15.94 -7.50 -5.59
N SER A 181 14.69 -7.96 -5.70
CA SER A 181 13.93 -7.87 -6.95
C SER A 181 12.46 -7.56 -6.73
N GLY A 182 11.81 -8.22 -5.77
CA GLY A 182 10.38 -8.02 -5.50
C GLY A 182 10.03 -6.57 -5.14
N VAL A 183 10.65 -6.05 -4.06
CA VAL A 183 10.42 -4.68 -3.56
C VAL A 183 10.82 -3.62 -4.59
N PRO A 184 12.04 -3.64 -5.18
CA PRO A 184 12.41 -2.67 -6.21
C PRO A 184 11.46 -2.68 -7.41
N SER A 185 11.06 -3.87 -7.89
CA SER A 185 10.13 -3.98 -9.02
C SER A 185 8.76 -3.41 -8.68
N PHE A 186 8.24 -3.67 -7.47
CA PHE A 186 6.94 -3.14 -7.04
C PHE A 186 6.96 -1.60 -6.95
N LEU A 187 7.97 -1.03 -6.29
CA LEU A 187 8.11 0.42 -6.16
C LEU A 187 8.22 1.11 -7.52
N ASN A 188 8.95 0.53 -8.47
CA ASN A 188 9.03 1.07 -9.82
C ASN A 188 7.72 0.94 -10.60
N ALA A 189 7.03 -0.20 -10.48
CA ALA A 189 5.76 -0.43 -11.16
C ALA A 189 4.67 0.52 -10.64
N LEU A 190 4.60 0.74 -9.32
CA LEU A 190 3.68 1.69 -8.70
C LEU A 190 3.93 3.12 -9.19
N ARG A 191 5.21 3.55 -9.24
CA ARG A 191 5.57 4.88 -9.77
C ARG A 191 5.16 5.04 -11.22
N ASN A 192 5.45 4.03 -12.06
CA ASN A 192 5.10 4.04 -13.47
C ASN A 192 3.59 4.08 -13.69
N ALA A 193 2.83 3.33 -12.89
CA ALA A 193 1.37 3.35 -12.94
C ALA A 193 0.79 4.74 -12.62
N GLY A 194 1.37 5.44 -11.65
CA GLY A 194 1.03 6.83 -11.35
C GLY A 194 1.36 7.78 -12.51
N HIS A 195 2.54 7.64 -13.11
CA HIS A 195 2.93 8.40 -14.31
C HIS A 195 2.02 8.16 -15.51
N SER A 196 1.57 6.91 -15.71
CA SER A 196 0.60 6.59 -16.76
C SER A 196 -0.73 7.33 -16.57
N LEU A 197 -1.22 7.43 -15.33
CA LEU A 197 -2.43 8.20 -15.01
C LEU A 197 -2.22 9.70 -15.24
N MET A 198 -1.05 10.24 -14.86
CA MET A 198 -0.71 11.64 -15.09
C MET A 198 -0.69 11.99 -16.58
N LYS A 199 -0.11 11.10 -17.41
CA LYS A 199 -0.12 11.26 -18.87
C LYS A 199 -1.55 11.20 -19.44
N GLN A 200 -2.36 10.24 -18.99
CA GLN A 200 -3.76 10.10 -19.44
C GLN A 200 -4.60 11.34 -19.09
N ASP A 201 -4.48 11.87 -17.88
CA ASP A 201 -5.19 13.08 -17.46
C ASP A 201 -4.77 14.29 -18.31
N ALA A 202 -3.48 14.42 -18.62
CA ALA A 202 -2.96 15.48 -19.48
C ALA A 202 -3.50 15.39 -20.92
N GLU A 203 -3.60 14.19 -21.48
CA GLU A 203 -4.14 13.95 -22.83
C GLU A 203 -5.65 14.18 -22.91
N THR A 204 -6.38 13.84 -21.85
CA THR A 204 -7.85 13.98 -21.78
C THR A 204 -8.32 15.35 -21.29
N GLY A 205 -7.40 16.25 -20.93
CA GLY A 205 -7.72 17.57 -20.40
C GLY A 205 -8.36 17.56 -19.00
N ARG A 206 -8.26 16.45 -18.27
CA ARG A 206 -8.78 16.33 -16.90
C ARG A 206 -7.88 17.14 -15.96
N SER A 207 -8.40 18.25 -15.43
CA SER A 207 -7.63 19.15 -14.56
C SER A 207 -7.36 18.54 -13.18
N GLU A 208 -6.16 18.79 -12.64
CA GLU A 208 -5.79 18.37 -11.28
C GLU A 208 -6.58 19.09 -10.19
N LYS A 209 -7.11 20.29 -10.49
CA LYS A 209 -7.76 21.18 -9.52
C LYS A 209 -9.25 20.90 -9.29
N THR A 210 -9.86 20.06 -10.12
CA THR A 210 -11.33 19.93 -10.20
C THR A 210 -11.91 18.79 -9.38
N GLN A 211 -11.10 17.95 -8.73
CA GLN A 211 -11.60 16.89 -7.85
C GLN A 211 -10.78 16.83 -6.54
N PRO A 212 -11.42 16.95 -5.36
CA PRO A 212 -10.74 16.75 -4.09
C PRO A 212 -10.21 15.30 -3.99
N LEU A 213 -9.15 15.07 -3.22
CA LEU A 213 -8.59 13.72 -3.06
C LEU A 213 -9.63 12.78 -2.41
N SER A 214 -10.56 13.34 -1.64
CA SER A 214 -11.74 12.70 -1.06
C SER A 214 -12.79 12.26 -2.09
N ALA A 215 -12.76 12.79 -3.31
CA ALA A 215 -13.64 12.41 -4.43
C ALA A 215 -12.97 11.39 -5.36
N LEU A 216 -11.81 10.84 -4.98
CA LEU A 216 -11.33 9.59 -5.55
C LEU A 216 -12.22 8.47 -5.00
N GLU A 217 -13.42 8.36 -5.58
CA GLU A 217 -14.39 7.32 -5.28
C GLU A 217 -13.68 5.96 -5.40
N THR A 218 -13.74 5.16 -4.33
CA THR A 218 -13.75 3.70 -4.50
C THR A 218 -14.89 3.41 -5.47
N PRO A 219 -14.66 2.68 -6.59
CA PRO A 219 -15.67 2.54 -7.62
C PRO A 219 -16.99 2.04 -7.02
N SER A 220 -18.02 2.87 -6.97
CA SER A 220 -19.37 2.36 -6.72
C SER A 220 -19.83 1.69 -8.02
N ILE A 221 -19.49 0.40 -8.19
CA ILE A 221 -20.13 -0.40 -9.24
C ILE A 221 -21.56 -0.62 -8.76
N GLY A 222 -22.50 -0.06 -9.51
CA GLY A 222 -23.92 -0.18 -9.24
C GLY A 222 -24.30 -1.63 -8.96
N VAL A 223 -24.94 -1.85 -7.81
CA VAL A 223 -25.71 -3.05 -7.57
C VAL A 223 -26.97 -2.91 -8.43
N ASP A 224 -26.90 -3.39 -9.67
CA ASP A 224 -28.13 -3.74 -10.38
C ASP A 224 -28.80 -4.87 -9.59
N CYS A 225 -30.01 -4.56 -9.13
CA CYS A 225 -30.90 -5.43 -8.36
C CYS A 225 -31.34 -6.67 -9.15
#